data_AF-A0A1Y2LEX5-F1
#
_entry.id   AF-A0A1Y2LEX5-F1
#
_cell.length_a   1.000
_cell.length_b   1.000
_cell.length_c   1.000
_cell.angle_alpha   90.00
_cell.angle_beta   90.00
_cell.angle_gamma   90.00
#
_symmetry.space_group_name_H-M   'P 1'
#
loop_
_entity.id
_entity.type
_entity.pdbx_description
1 polymer ?
#
loop_
_entity_poly.entity_id
_entity_poly.type
_entity_poly.pdbx_seq_one_letter_code
_entity_poly.pdbx_strand_id
1 'polypeptide(L)'
;MSRQESKKLFTAELRLLNKLETMSDIVSMPFPTAIPDSGGEGGGGQDLSTLHSAIEDLKLELLSDIRTMMAEQKKLHAEQIGDDDQQDARKELRMLKTEIRALANSIQETKREIAALYTAPDDDGGTRLNIVKGELDSVVAATEDATANILETVEKIDAVAHNIRSAAPDDYTQGLADDIVDLVVKVFESCNFQDLTGQRITKVVNTMKYIEERVTRVIEIWGDDDFAEFEVPADPKGLDNLDKTVTRAPENVQRVNQDEVDQIFSQDEIDALFD
;
A
#
# COMPACT_ATOMS: atom_id res chain seq x y z
N MET A 1 -14.77 6.71 -17.28
CA MET A 1 -15.23 7.17 -18.61
C MET A 1 -14.04 7.06 -19.56
N SER A 2 -14.18 6.22 -20.59
CA SER A 2 -13.08 5.66 -21.39
C SER A 2 -12.22 6.70 -22.11
N ARG A 3 -10.92 6.44 -22.11
CA ARG A 3 -9.88 7.02 -22.97
C ARG A 3 -10.30 6.98 -24.43
N GLN A 4 -10.27 8.12 -25.11
CA GLN A 4 -10.46 8.19 -26.56
C GLN A 4 -9.07 8.20 -27.22
N GLU A 5 -8.67 7.02 -27.68
CA GLU A 5 -7.42 6.80 -28.42
C GLU A 5 -7.38 7.66 -29.69
N SER A 6 -6.24 8.30 -29.91
CA SER A 6 -5.84 8.93 -31.16
C SER A 6 -6.01 7.94 -32.33
N LYS A 7 -7.09 8.08 -33.10
CA LYS A 7 -7.32 7.28 -34.31
C LYS A 7 -6.25 7.65 -35.33
N LYS A 8 -5.21 6.81 -35.42
CA LYS A 8 -4.21 6.80 -36.48
C LYS A 8 -4.96 6.84 -37.81
N LEU A 9 -4.71 7.88 -38.64
CA LEU A 9 -5.32 8.00 -39.95
C LEU A 9 -5.09 6.70 -40.72
N PHE A 10 -6.18 6.02 -41.04
CA PHE A 10 -6.14 4.76 -41.75
C PHE A 10 -5.52 4.98 -43.13
N THR A 11 -4.79 3.98 -43.62
CA THR A 11 -4.11 3.91 -44.94
C THR A 11 -4.98 4.34 -46.14
N ALA A 12 -6.31 4.42 -45.97
CA ALA A 12 -7.25 4.97 -46.93
C ALA A 12 -7.19 6.51 -47.06
N GLU A 13 -7.07 7.27 -45.96
CA GLU A 13 -6.96 8.74 -45.98
C GLU A 13 -5.60 9.18 -46.52
N LEU A 14 -4.52 8.49 -46.14
CA LEU A 14 -3.18 8.77 -46.67
C LEU A 14 -3.09 8.49 -48.18
N ARG A 15 -3.80 7.46 -48.68
CA ARG A 15 -3.94 7.20 -50.11
C ARG A 15 -4.75 8.28 -50.82
N LEU A 16 -5.77 8.85 -50.18
CA LEU A 16 -6.59 9.89 -50.80
C LEU A 16 -5.81 11.20 -50.93
N LEU A 17 -5.01 11.55 -49.93
CA LEU A 17 -4.11 12.70 -49.97
C LEU A 17 -3.05 12.56 -51.07
N ASN A 18 -2.41 11.38 -51.16
CA ASN A 18 -1.40 11.12 -52.19
C ASN A 18 -2.04 11.06 -53.61
N LYS A 19 -3.30 10.64 -53.71
CA LYS A 19 -4.08 10.67 -54.96
C LYS A 19 -4.51 12.09 -55.37
N LEU A 20 -4.75 12.98 -54.40
CA LEU A 20 -5.01 14.40 -54.63
C LEU A 20 -3.74 15.17 -55.02
N GLU A 21 -2.61 14.82 -54.41
CA GLU A 21 -1.29 15.37 -54.73
C GLU A 21 -0.86 14.97 -56.16
N THR A 22 -1.03 13.69 -56.53
CA THR A 22 -0.79 13.23 -57.92
C THR A 22 -1.78 13.78 -58.95
N MET A 23 -3.02 14.12 -58.55
CA MET A 23 -3.96 14.85 -59.43
C MET A 23 -3.56 16.32 -59.63
N SER A 24 -2.92 16.94 -58.63
CA SER A 24 -2.37 18.30 -58.74
C SER A 24 -1.21 18.36 -59.75
N ASP A 25 -0.39 17.30 -59.81
CA ASP A 25 0.74 17.22 -60.75
C ASP A 25 0.32 16.98 -62.20
N ILE A 26 -0.75 16.21 -62.44
CA ILE A 26 -1.31 15.99 -63.80
C ILE A 26 -1.84 17.28 -64.42
N VAL A 27 -2.30 18.24 -63.61
CA VAL A 27 -2.82 19.54 -64.06
C VAL A 27 -1.69 20.54 -64.37
N SER A 28 -0.47 20.30 -63.89
CA SER A 28 0.69 21.16 -64.16
C SER A 28 1.42 20.85 -65.48
N MET A 29 0.95 19.88 -66.27
CA MET A 29 1.51 19.63 -67.60
C MET A 29 0.94 20.60 -68.64
N PRO A 30 1.78 21.32 -69.42
CA PRO A 30 1.28 22.12 -70.53
C PRO A 30 0.74 21.17 -71.62
N PHE A 31 -0.51 21.37 -72.05
CA PHE A 31 -1.09 20.62 -73.16
C PHE A 31 -0.40 21.01 -74.49
N PRO A 32 -0.17 20.05 -75.43
CA PRO A 32 0.47 20.35 -76.70
C PRO A 32 -0.45 21.22 -77.57
N THR A 33 -0.01 22.43 -77.89
CA THR A 33 -0.64 23.29 -78.90
C THR A 33 -0.27 22.81 -80.30
N ALA A 34 -1.15 22.04 -80.96
CA ALA A 34 -1.38 22.06 -82.41
C ALA A 34 -2.36 20.96 -82.83
N ILE A 35 -3.51 21.35 -83.40
CA ILE A 35 -4.28 20.53 -84.33
C ILE A 35 -4.25 21.27 -85.67
N PRO A 36 -3.87 20.63 -86.79
CA PRO A 36 -3.85 21.29 -88.09
C PRO A 36 -5.27 21.53 -88.58
N ASP A 37 -5.44 22.71 -89.16
CA ASP A 37 -6.63 23.24 -89.81
C ASP A 37 -7.13 22.32 -90.94
N SER A 38 -8.41 21.94 -90.89
CA SER A 38 -9.18 21.50 -92.04
C SER A 38 -10.64 21.94 -91.88
N GLY A 39 -11.06 22.86 -92.76
CA GLY A 39 -12.27 23.66 -92.63
C GLY A 39 -13.61 22.93 -92.72
N GLY A 40 -14.63 23.62 -92.19
CA GLY A 40 -16.05 23.28 -92.30
C GLY A 40 -16.91 24.24 -91.46
N GLU A 41 -17.74 25.04 -92.12
CA GLU A 41 -18.61 26.09 -91.57
C GLU A 41 -19.63 25.62 -90.52
N GLY A 42 -19.91 26.45 -89.51
CA GLY A 42 -21.05 26.28 -88.59
C GLY A 42 -21.02 27.22 -87.37
N GLY A 43 -21.79 28.32 -87.42
CA GLY A 43 -21.80 29.41 -86.43
C GLY A 43 -22.37 29.08 -85.04
N GLY A 44 -21.56 28.45 -84.18
CA GLY A 44 -21.85 28.29 -82.74
C GLY A 44 -20.62 28.31 -81.81
N GLY A 45 -19.41 28.57 -82.33
CA GLY A 45 -18.14 28.41 -81.58
C GLY A 45 -17.69 29.59 -80.72
N GLN A 46 -18.32 30.77 -80.84
CA GLN A 46 -17.89 31.98 -80.12
C GLN A 46 -18.48 32.06 -78.70
N ASP A 47 -19.72 31.61 -78.48
CA ASP A 47 -20.35 31.57 -77.15
C ASP A 47 -19.84 30.42 -76.29
N LEU A 48 -19.48 29.28 -76.90
CA LEU A 48 -18.95 28.13 -76.17
C LEU A 48 -17.50 28.37 -75.69
N SER A 49 -16.69 29.09 -76.47
CA SER A 49 -15.30 29.41 -76.11
C SER A 49 -15.21 30.48 -75.03
N THR A 50 -16.07 31.50 -75.07
CA THR A 50 -16.19 32.51 -74.00
C THR A 50 -16.74 31.91 -72.71
N LEU A 51 -17.74 31.03 -72.78
CA LEU A 51 -18.22 30.28 -71.63
C LEU A 51 -17.13 29.38 -71.04
N HIS A 52 -16.32 28.72 -71.88
CA HIS A 52 -15.21 27.89 -71.42
C HIS A 52 -14.14 28.71 -70.69
N SER A 53 -13.75 29.87 -71.24
CA SER A 53 -12.80 30.79 -70.61
C SER A 53 -13.31 31.31 -69.26
N ALA A 54 -14.60 31.66 -69.16
CA ALA A 54 -15.18 32.12 -67.90
C ALA A 54 -15.23 31.00 -66.84
N ILE A 55 -15.45 29.75 -67.25
CA ILE A 55 -15.38 28.58 -66.36
C ILE A 55 -13.94 28.32 -65.91
N GLU A 56 -12.96 28.50 -66.77
CA GLU A 56 -11.54 28.37 -66.42
C GLU A 56 -11.10 29.44 -65.42
N ASP A 57 -11.51 30.69 -65.62
CA ASP A 57 -11.21 31.78 -64.69
C ASP A 57 -11.87 31.55 -63.33
N LEU A 58 -13.15 31.19 -63.30
CA LEU A 58 -13.86 30.87 -62.06
C LEU A 58 -13.23 29.67 -61.34
N LYS A 59 -12.74 28.67 -62.09
CA LYS A 59 -12.03 27.51 -61.54
C LYS A 59 -10.69 27.93 -60.93
N LEU A 60 -9.95 28.85 -61.55
CA LEU A 60 -8.68 29.34 -61.02
C LEU A 60 -8.87 30.15 -59.73
N GLU A 61 -9.90 31.00 -59.70
CA GLU A 61 -10.28 31.77 -58.52
C GLU A 61 -10.71 30.84 -57.37
N LEU A 62 -11.61 29.90 -57.64
CA LEU A 62 -12.07 28.93 -56.65
C LEU A 62 -10.92 28.07 -56.10
N LEU A 63 -9.98 27.65 -56.94
CA LEU A 63 -8.80 26.89 -56.49
C LEU A 63 -7.83 27.75 -55.67
N SER A 64 -7.71 29.04 -55.97
CA SER A 64 -6.93 29.98 -55.17
C SER A 64 -7.52 30.15 -53.78
N ASP A 65 -8.84 30.32 -53.70
CA ASP A 65 -9.56 30.47 -52.45
C ASP A 65 -9.50 29.19 -51.60
N ILE A 66 -9.71 28.02 -52.23
CA ILE A 66 -9.58 26.73 -51.55
C ILE A 66 -8.15 26.54 -51.00
N ARG A 67 -7.11 26.91 -51.77
CA ARG A 67 -5.72 26.84 -51.28
C ARG A 67 -5.48 27.75 -50.07
N THR A 68 -6.02 28.97 -50.12
CA THR A 68 -5.90 29.94 -49.03
C THR A 68 -6.61 29.45 -47.77
N MET A 69 -7.84 28.95 -47.92
CA MET A 69 -8.61 28.34 -46.83
C MET A 69 -7.90 27.12 -46.24
N MET A 70 -7.34 26.24 -47.08
CA MET A 70 -6.58 25.07 -46.59
C MET A 70 -5.32 25.48 -45.83
N ALA A 71 -4.60 26.51 -46.28
CA ALA A 71 -3.41 27.00 -45.60
C ALA A 71 -3.75 27.62 -44.23
N GLU A 72 -4.84 28.36 -44.15
CA GLU A 72 -5.32 28.97 -42.91
C GLU A 72 -5.83 27.92 -41.91
N GLN A 73 -6.59 26.94 -42.38
CA GLN A 73 -7.04 25.79 -41.57
C GLN A 73 -5.85 24.97 -41.05
N LYS A 74 -4.84 24.73 -41.89
CA LYS A 74 -3.62 24.01 -41.48
C LYS A 74 -2.83 24.77 -40.43
N LYS A 75 -2.78 26.10 -40.52
CA LYS A 75 -2.09 26.95 -39.53
C LYS A 75 -2.82 26.95 -38.18
N LEU A 76 -4.13 27.17 -38.18
CA LEU A 76 -4.95 27.16 -36.97
C LEU A 76 -4.92 25.81 -36.25
N HIS A 77 -5.00 24.71 -37.01
CA HIS A 77 -4.94 23.37 -36.46
C HIS A 77 -3.55 22.99 -35.92
N ALA A 78 -2.47 23.50 -36.53
CA ALA A 78 -1.10 23.31 -36.04
C ALA A 78 -0.81 24.10 -34.76
N GLU A 79 -1.33 25.33 -34.66
CA GLU A 79 -1.19 26.17 -33.46
C GLU A 79 -2.03 25.62 -32.29
N GLN A 80 -3.24 25.10 -32.54
CA GLN A 80 -4.09 24.50 -31.50
C GLN A 80 -3.55 23.17 -30.96
N ILE A 81 -3.09 22.27 -31.84
CA ILE A 81 -2.54 20.97 -31.39
C ILE A 81 -1.21 21.14 -30.65
N GLY A 82 -0.36 22.07 -31.08
CA GLY A 82 0.94 22.28 -30.45
C GLY A 82 0.87 22.87 -29.04
N ASP A 83 -0.12 23.74 -28.78
CA ASP A 83 -0.23 24.44 -27.50
C ASP A 83 -1.01 23.62 -26.46
N ASP A 84 -2.06 22.90 -26.85
CA ASP A 84 -2.84 22.04 -25.94
C ASP A 84 -2.03 20.82 -25.46
N ASP A 85 -1.36 20.09 -26.36
CA ASP A 85 -0.52 18.93 -25.97
C ASP A 85 0.66 19.36 -25.07
N GLN A 86 1.23 20.54 -25.32
CA GLN A 86 2.34 21.07 -24.53
C GLN A 86 1.87 21.63 -23.17
N GLN A 87 0.65 22.16 -23.09
CA GLN A 87 0.03 22.57 -21.83
C GLN A 87 -0.35 21.36 -20.96
N ASP A 88 -0.88 20.29 -21.55
CA ASP A 88 -1.21 19.05 -20.85
C ASP A 88 0.05 18.37 -20.30
N ALA A 89 1.12 18.24 -21.10
CA ALA A 89 2.39 17.69 -20.61
C ALA A 89 3.00 18.52 -19.46
N ARG A 90 2.86 19.85 -19.49
CA ARG A 90 3.31 20.73 -18.38
C ARG A 90 2.45 20.55 -17.14
N LYS A 91 1.15 20.32 -17.30
CA LYS A 91 0.23 20.04 -16.19
C LYS A 91 0.54 18.70 -15.54
N GLU A 92 0.75 17.64 -16.34
CA GLU A 92 1.18 16.33 -15.85
C GLU A 92 2.52 16.41 -15.09
N LEU A 93 3.51 17.11 -15.63
CA LEU A 93 4.79 17.31 -14.96
C LEU A 93 4.65 18.07 -13.63
N ARG A 94 3.75 19.05 -13.55
CA ARG A 94 3.46 19.77 -12.29
C ARG A 94 2.77 18.87 -11.27
N MET A 95 1.84 18.02 -11.70
CA MET A 95 1.19 17.04 -10.84
C MET A 95 2.21 16.05 -10.30
N LEU A 96 3.02 15.44 -11.18
CA LEU A 96 4.09 14.51 -10.80
C LEU A 96 5.10 15.15 -9.83
N LYS A 97 5.52 16.40 -10.08
CA LYS A 97 6.40 17.13 -9.16
C LYS A 97 5.77 17.34 -7.78
N THR A 98 4.46 17.57 -7.74
CA THR A 98 3.72 17.73 -6.49
C THR A 98 3.63 16.39 -5.74
N GLU A 99 3.36 15.29 -6.46
CA GLU A 99 3.35 13.93 -5.90
C GLU A 99 4.72 13.52 -5.36
N ILE A 100 5.81 13.78 -6.10
CA ILE A 100 7.18 13.49 -5.65
C ILE A 100 7.51 14.28 -4.37
N ARG A 101 7.08 15.55 -4.27
CA ARG A 101 7.26 16.32 -3.04
C ARG A 101 6.44 15.77 -1.88
N ALA A 102 5.21 15.35 -2.13
CA ALA A 102 4.37 14.72 -1.11
C ALA A 102 5.02 13.42 -0.61
N LEU A 103 5.56 12.60 -1.52
CA LEU A 103 6.29 11.38 -1.17
C LEU A 103 7.56 11.69 -0.36
N ALA A 104 8.34 12.70 -0.78
CA ALA A 104 9.53 13.12 -0.06
C ALA A 104 9.20 13.58 1.38
N ASN A 105 8.12 14.35 1.55
CA ASN A 105 7.66 14.76 2.88
C ASN A 105 7.23 13.56 3.73
N SER A 106 6.51 12.60 3.15
CA SER A 106 6.10 11.38 3.84
C SER A 106 7.31 10.55 4.29
N ILE A 107 8.35 10.45 3.44
CA ILE A 107 9.60 9.76 3.81
C ILE A 107 10.30 10.47 4.98
N GLN A 108 10.33 11.80 4.99
CA GLN A 108 10.91 12.58 6.09
C GLN A 108 10.15 12.37 7.40
N GLU A 109 8.82 12.31 7.35
CA GLU A 109 7.99 11.99 8.51
C GLU A 109 8.25 10.56 9.02
N THR A 110 8.30 9.57 8.13
CA THR A 110 8.65 8.19 8.49
C THR A 110 10.05 8.07 9.08
N LYS A 111 11.04 8.78 8.53
CA LYS A 111 12.41 8.82 9.08
C LYS A 111 12.42 9.37 10.50
N ARG A 112 11.66 10.44 10.77
CA ARG A 112 11.51 11.01 12.11
C ARG A 112 10.86 10.05 13.10
N GLU A 113 9.82 9.33 12.68
CA GLU A 113 9.17 8.31 13.51
C GLU A 113 10.13 7.15 13.85
N ILE A 114 10.91 6.70 12.87
CA ILE A 114 11.93 5.66 13.04
C ILE A 114 13.04 6.13 13.99
N ALA A 115 13.54 7.36 13.81
CA ALA A 115 14.51 7.96 14.72
C ALA A 115 13.98 7.94 16.16
N ALA A 116 12.71 8.32 16.34
CA ALA A 116 12.07 8.35 17.64
C ALA A 116 11.92 6.96 18.31
N LEU A 117 11.93 5.86 17.55
CA LEU A 117 11.96 4.50 18.09
C LEU A 117 13.38 4.06 18.46
N TYR A 118 14.38 4.60 17.76
CA TYR A 118 15.78 4.18 17.88
C TYR A 118 16.56 4.93 18.97
N THR A 119 16.43 6.25 19.04
CA THR A 119 17.12 7.07 20.05
C THR A 119 16.48 6.90 21.43
N ALA A 120 17.26 6.45 22.40
CA ALA A 120 16.88 6.48 23.80
C ALA A 120 17.15 7.87 24.43
N PRO A 121 16.44 8.25 25.50
CA PRO A 121 16.62 9.55 26.17
C PRO A 121 17.99 9.71 26.84
N ASP A 122 18.67 8.61 27.18
CA ASP A 122 19.96 8.59 27.88
C ASP A 122 20.97 7.71 27.13
N ASP A 123 22.13 8.31 26.83
CA ASP A 123 23.15 7.93 25.83
C ASP A 123 23.93 6.62 26.11
N ASP A 124 23.49 5.76 27.02
CA ASP A 124 24.26 4.57 27.45
C ASP A 124 23.44 3.25 27.57
N GLY A 125 22.10 3.32 27.39
CA GLY A 125 21.18 2.19 27.66
C GLY A 125 20.78 1.32 26.46
N GLY A 126 21.23 1.67 25.25
CA GLY A 126 20.75 1.06 24.00
C GLY A 126 19.44 1.67 23.48
N THR A 127 18.88 1.12 22.40
CA THR A 127 17.65 1.62 21.76
C THR A 127 16.43 1.53 22.68
N ARG A 128 15.46 2.46 22.57
CA ARG A 128 14.20 2.40 23.37
C ARG A 128 13.49 1.06 23.27
N LEU A 129 13.51 0.44 22.09
CA LEU A 129 12.93 -0.88 21.86
C LEU A 129 13.64 -1.99 22.67
N ASN A 130 14.95 -1.87 22.90
CA ASN A 130 15.70 -2.78 23.75
C ASN A 130 15.36 -2.62 25.23
N ILE A 131 15.12 -1.39 25.69
CA ILE A 131 14.69 -1.11 27.07
C ILE A 131 13.33 -1.78 27.32
N VAL A 132 12.33 -1.51 26.48
CA VAL A 132 10.98 -2.09 26.62
C VAL A 132 11.00 -3.61 26.56
N LYS A 133 11.83 -4.19 25.68
CA LYS A 133 12.03 -5.64 25.59
C LYS A 133 12.61 -6.20 26.88
N GLY A 134 13.67 -5.58 27.42
CA GLY A 134 14.30 -6.00 28.67
C GLY A 134 13.35 -5.92 29.86
N GLU A 135 12.54 -4.86 29.94
CA GLU A 135 11.48 -4.75 30.95
C GLU A 135 10.44 -5.87 30.80
N LEU A 136 9.99 -6.16 29.59
CA LEU A 136 9.00 -7.21 29.34
C LEU A 136 9.54 -8.61 29.66
N ASP A 137 10.80 -8.90 29.30
CA ASP A 137 11.49 -10.15 29.68
C ASP A 137 11.62 -10.26 31.21
N SER A 138 11.95 -9.16 31.90
CA SER A 138 12.00 -9.12 33.37
C SER A 138 10.64 -9.36 34.01
N VAL A 139 9.56 -8.85 33.43
CA VAL A 139 8.19 -9.10 33.91
C VAL A 139 7.84 -10.57 33.76
N VAL A 140 8.15 -11.20 32.62
CA VAL A 140 7.92 -12.64 32.42
C VAL A 140 8.67 -13.45 33.48
N ALA A 141 9.98 -13.23 33.63
CA ALA A 141 10.79 -13.93 34.62
C ALA A 141 10.26 -13.75 36.05
N ALA A 142 9.91 -12.52 36.44
CA ALA A 142 9.34 -12.25 37.77
C ALA A 142 8.00 -12.96 37.98
N THR A 143 7.17 -13.07 36.94
CA THR A 143 5.90 -13.80 37.03
C THR A 143 6.08 -15.31 37.09
N GLU A 144 7.05 -15.87 36.37
CA GLU A 144 7.41 -17.29 36.45
C GLU A 144 7.94 -17.64 37.85
N ASP A 145 8.85 -16.84 38.39
CA ASP A 145 9.39 -17.00 39.74
C ASP A 145 8.28 -16.88 40.81
N ALA A 146 7.38 -15.91 40.67
CA ALA A 146 6.25 -15.75 41.58
C ALA A 146 5.33 -16.97 41.54
N THR A 147 5.02 -17.50 40.35
CA THR A 147 4.21 -18.71 40.20
C THR A 147 4.90 -19.94 40.79
N ALA A 148 6.21 -20.12 40.57
CA ALA A 148 6.97 -21.21 41.18
C ALA A 148 6.90 -21.16 42.72
N ASN A 149 7.08 -19.97 43.31
CA ASN A 149 6.97 -19.78 44.76
C ASN A 149 5.54 -20.05 45.29
N ILE A 150 4.51 -19.67 44.54
CA ILE A 150 3.11 -19.98 44.89
C ILE A 150 2.90 -21.49 44.91
N LEU A 151 3.32 -22.19 43.86
CA LEU A 151 3.18 -23.64 43.76
C LEU A 151 3.94 -24.37 44.88
N GLU A 152 5.18 -23.98 45.18
CA GLU A 152 5.94 -24.54 46.30
C GLU A 152 5.24 -24.31 47.66
N THR A 153 4.65 -23.13 47.84
CA THR A 153 3.90 -22.82 49.08
C THR A 153 2.64 -23.67 49.18
N VAL A 154 1.95 -23.89 48.06
CA VAL A 154 0.74 -24.71 47.96
C VAL A 154 1.06 -26.19 48.21
N GLU A 155 2.18 -26.71 47.71
CA GLU A 155 2.66 -28.06 48.04
C GLU A 155 2.91 -28.25 49.55
N LYS A 156 3.46 -27.22 50.22
CA LYS A 156 3.63 -27.25 51.68
C LYS A 156 2.28 -27.25 52.41
N ILE A 157 1.29 -26.49 51.90
CA ILE A 157 -0.08 -26.49 52.44
C ILE A 157 -0.71 -27.88 52.30
N ASP A 158 -0.55 -28.53 51.14
CA ASP A 158 -1.03 -29.88 50.88
C ASP A 158 -0.46 -30.90 51.88
N ALA A 159 0.86 -30.87 52.09
CA ALA A 159 1.53 -31.74 53.06
C ALA A 159 1.01 -31.51 54.50
N VAL A 160 0.76 -30.26 54.88
CA VAL A 160 0.19 -29.92 56.19
C VAL A 160 -1.26 -30.42 56.30
N ALA A 161 -2.07 -30.26 55.25
CA ALA A 161 -3.44 -30.76 55.22
C ALA A 161 -3.47 -32.29 55.37
N HIS A 162 -2.57 -33.01 54.70
CA HIS A 162 -2.47 -34.46 54.83
C HIS A 162 -2.05 -34.93 56.23
N ASN A 163 -1.17 -34.16 56.90
CA ASN A 163 -0.81 -34.39 58.29
C ASN A 163 -2.00 -34.16 59.23
N ILE A 164 -2.79 -33.09 59.01
CA ILE A 164 -4.01 -32.81 59.78
C ILE A 164 -5.00 -33.95 59.62
N ARG A 165 -5.24 -34.40 58.38
CA ARG A 165 -6.13 -35.53 58.07
C ARG A 165 -5.72 -36.81 58.78
N SER A 166 -4.42 -37.09 58.81
CA SER A 166 -3.85 -38.29 59.44
C SER A 166 -3.91 -38.26 60.97
N ALA A 167 -3.84 -37.07 61.57
CA ALA A 167 -3.89 -36.85 63.02
C ALA A 167 -5.28 -36.49 63.55
N ALA A 168 -6.27 -36.37 62.67
CA ALA A 168 -7.62 -35.90 63.00
C ALA A 168 -8.33 -36.87 63.98
N PRO A 169 -8.94 -36.35 65.05
CA PRO A 169 -9.63 -37.17 66.05
C PRO A 169 -11.06 -37.56 65.65
N ASP A 170 -11.65 -36.89 64.66
CA ASP A 170 -13.04 -37.06 64.23
C ASP A 170 -13.22 -36.78 62.72
N ASP A 171 -14.33 -37.28 62.17
CA ASP A 171 -14.69 -37.16 60.75
C ASP A 171 -14.87 -35.70 60.29
N TYR A 172 -15.28 -34.80 61.20
CA TYR A 172 -15.45 -33.38 60.86
C TYR A 172 -14.10 -32.72 60.58
N THR A 173 -13.10 -32.98 61.42
CA THR A 173 -11.73 -32.47 61.25
C THR A 173 -11.06 -33.09 60.02
N GLN A 174 -11.36 -34.36 59.70
CA GLN A 174 -10.94 -34.95 58.41
C GLN A 174 -11.58 -34.26 57.21
N GLY A 175 -12.88 -33.98 57.26
CA GLY A 175 -13.58 -33.26 56.20
C GLY A 175 -12.99 -31.87 55.91
N LEU A 176 -12.62 -31.13 56.97
CA LEU A 176 -11.93 -29.84 56.80
C LEU A 176 -10.56 -29.97 56.14
N ALA A 177 -9.83 -31.07 56.38
CA ALA A 177 -8.56 -31.31 55.72
C ALA A 177 -8.74 -31.69 54.24
N ASP A 178 -9.77 -32.47 53.92
CA ASP A 178 -10.15 -32.79 52.54
C ASP A 178 -10.56 -31.52 51.77
N ASP A 179 -11.31 -30.61 52.40
CA ASP A 179 -11.66 -29.30 51.81
C ASP A 179 -10.40 -28.47 51.47
N ILE A 180 -9.35 -28.53 52.29
CA ILE A 180 -8.08 -27.84 52.01
C ILE A 180 -7.38 -28.46 50.80
N VAL A 181 -7.35 -29.79 50.69
CA VAL A 181 -6.77 -30.49 49.54
C VAL A 181 -7.52 -30.13 48.25
N ASP A 182 -8.85 -30.05 48.29
CA ASP A 182 -9.65 -29.61 47.14
C ASP A 182 -9.36 -28.17 46.72
N LEU A 183 -9.12 -27.28 47.70
CA LEU A 183 -8.71 -25.89 47.42
C LEU A 183 -7.30 -25.83 46.81
N VAL A 184 -6.37 -26.66 47.29
CA VAL A 184 -5.02 -26.80 46.73
C VAL A 184 -5.08 -27.21 45.26
N VAL A 185 -5.90 -28.21 44.91
CA VAL A 185 -6.09 -28.66 43.51
C VAL A 185 -6.57 -27.50 42.62
N LYS A 186 -7.54 -26.71 43.08
CA LYS A 186 -8.03 -25.53 42.32
C LYS A 186 -6.95 -24.48 42.07
N VAL A 187 -6.00 -24.33 43.00
CA VAL A 187 -4.87 -23.41 42.80
C VAL A 187 -3.92 -23.95 41.72
N PHE A 188 -3.60 -25.25 41.74
CA PHE A 188 -2.81 -25.88 40.67
C PHE A 188 -3.45 -25.70 39.29
N GLU A 189 -4.76 -25.94 39.16
CA GLU A 189 -5.50 -25.74 37.91
C GLU A 189 -5.47 -24.27 37.45
N SER A 190 -5.61 -23.32 38.38
CA SER A 190 -5.59 -21.90 38.08
C SER A 190 -4.21 -21.41 37.62
N CYS A 191 -3.14 -21.93 38.24
CA CYS A 191 -1.76 -21.61 37.85
C CYS A 191 -1.38 -22.17 36.47
N ASN A 192 -2.05 -23.21 35.97
CA ASN A 192 -1.82 -23.74 34.62
C ASN A 192 -2.11 -22.70 33.51
N PHE A 193 -2.99 -21.72 33.77
CA PHE A 193 -3.28 -20.63 32.82
C PHE A 193 -2.13 -19.61 32.71
N GLN A 194 -1.16 -19.62 33.63
CA GLN A 194 0.02 -18.75 33.58
C GLN A 194 0.96 -19.17 32.44
N ASP A 195 1.09 -20.46 32.13
CA ASP A 195 1.92 -20.94 31.03
C ASP A 195 1.46 -20.36 29.67
N LEU A 196 0.15 -20.34 29.43
CA LEU A 196 -0.42 -19.71 28.23
C LEU A 196 -0.12 -18.20 28.17
N THR A 197 -0.08 -17.53 29.32
CA THR A 197 0.24 -16.11 29.41
C THR A 197 1.72 -15.85 29.13
N GLY A 198 2.63 -16.65 29.70
CA GLY A 198 4.07 -16.61 29.43
C GLY A 198 4.38 -16.84 27.94
N GLN A 199 3.74 -17.83 27.32
CA GLN A 199 3.86 -18.08 25.87
C GLN A 199 3.38 -16.89 25.02
N ARG A 200 2.25 -16.27 25.38
CA ARG A 200 1.71 -15.10 24.67
C ARG A 200 2.67 -13.90 24.77
N ILE A 201 3.20 -13.62 25.96
CA ILE A 201 4.15 -12.53 26.14
C ILE A 201 5.44 -12.82 25.36
N THR A 202 5.93 -14.06 25.38
CA THR A 202 7.10 -14.49 24.60
C THR A 202 6.89 -14.24 23.10
N LYS A 203 5.69 -14.50 22.56
CA LYS A 203 5.36 -14.17 21.16
C LYS A 203 5.40 -12.66 20.89
N VAL A 204 4.90 -11.84 21.82
CA VAL A 204 4.97 -10.38 21.71
C VAL A 204 6.43 -9.91 21.72
N VAL A 205 7.25 -10.41 22.64
CA VAL A 205 8.69 -10.12 22.70
C VAL A 205 9.38 -10.47 21.38
N ASN A 206 9.11 -11.64 20.82
CA ASN A 206 9.72 -12.05 19.54
C ASN A 206 9.24 -11.18 18.37
N THR A 207 8.00 -10.70 18.40
CA THR A 207 7.50 -9.74 17.41
C THR A 207 8.22 -8.40 17.52
N MET A 208 8.47 -7.94 18.75
CA MET A 208 9.27 -6.72 18.99
C MET A 208 10.70 -6.87 18.48
N LYS A 209 11.35 -8.03 18.68
CA LYS A 209 12.68 -8.33 18.08
C LYS A 209 12.65 -8.22 16.55
N TYR A 210 11.61 -8.76 15.91
CA TYR A 210 11.47 -8.65 14.46
C TYR A 210 11.32 -7.20 13.98
N ILE A 211 10.56 -6.38 14.72
CA ILE A 211 10.42 -4.95 14.44
C ILE A 211 11.77 -4.24 14.61
N GLU A 212 12.50 -4.55 15.67
CA GLU A 212 13.85 -4.02 15.95
C GLU A 212 14.79 -4.25 14.78
N GLU A 213 14.94 -5.50 14.35
CA GLU A 213 15.81 -5.84 13.21
C GLU A 213 15.45 -5.08 11.93
N ARG A 214 14.15 -4.83 11.72
CA ARG A 214 13.69 -4.13 10.52
C ARG A 214 13.92 -2.63 10.60
N VAL A 215 13.76 -2.04 11.78
CA VAL A 215 14.15 -0.66 12.06
C VAL A 215 15.66 -0.48 11.85
N THR A 216 16.48 -1.37 12.43
CA THR A 216 17.95 -1.33 12.24
C THR A 216 18.33 -1.43 10.77
N ARG A 217 17.73 -2.35 10.00
CA ARG A 217 17.98 -2.44 8.55
C ARG A 217 17.60 -1.16 7.79
N VAL A 218 16.51 -0.49 8.17
CA VAL A 218 16.12 0.77 7.52
C VAL A 218 17.14 1.87 7.84
N ILE A 219 17.65 1.90 9.07
CA ILE A 219 18.71 2.81 9.47
C ILE A 219 20.00 2.54 8.69
N GLU A 220 20.42 1.29 8.58
CA GLU A 220 21.60 0.87 7.80
C GLU A 220 21.49 1.27 6.31
N ILE A 221 20.29 1.20 5.71
CA ILE A 221 20.08 1.55 4.30
C ILE A 221 20.24 3.06 4.05
N TRP A 222 19.78 3.90 4.98
CA TRP A 222 19.85 5.36 4.82
C TRP A 222 21.12 5.98 5.43
N GLY A 223 21.75 5.30 6.39
CA GLY A 223 22.93 5.76 7.12
C GLY A 223 22.55 6.58 8.36
N ASP A 224 23.37 6.51 9.42
CA ASP A 224 23.08 7.14 10.72
C ASP A 224 22.99 8.68 10.63
N ASP A 225 23.78 9.29 9.75
CA ASP A 225 23.80 10.75 9.53
C ASP A 225 22.43 11.28 9.06
N ASP A 226 21.68 10.46 8.32
CA ASP A 226 20.36 10.80 7.78
C ASP A 226 19.27 10.88 8.87
N PHE A 227 19.56 10.39 10.09
CA PHE A 227 18.65 10.43 11.24
C PHE A 227 19.12 11.35 12.36
N ALA A 228 20.41 11.70 12.40
CA ALA A 228 20.99 12.59 13.40
C ALA A 228 20.41 14.02 13.37
N GLU A 229 19.82 14.42 12.25
CA GLU A 229 19.19 15.74 12.07
C GLU A 229 17.81 15.85 12.77
N PHE A 230 17.19 14.73 13.15
CA PHE A 230 15.87 14.77 13.80
C PHE A 230 15.99 14.99 15.31
N GLU A 231 15.53 16.16 15.78
CA GLU A 231 15.27 16.35 17.21
C GLU A 231 14.12 15.43 17.66
N VAL A 232 14.48 14.37 18.37
CA VAL A 232 13.54 13.44 18.97
C VAL A 232 13.10 13.98 20.34
N PRO A 233 11.78 14.14 20.59
CA PRO A 233 11.29 14.50 21.91
C PRO A 233 11.68 13.43 22.94
N ALA A 234 12.18 13.86 24.10
CA ALA A 234 12.59 12.96 25.19
C ALA A 234 11.45 12.04 25.70
N ASP A 235 10.19 12.39 25.44
CA ASP A 235 9.02 11.59 25.78
C ASP A 235 7.94 11.69 24.67
N PRO A 236 7.70 10.62 23.89
CA PRO A 236 6.53 10.56 23.03
C PRO A 236 5.33 10.19 23.88
N LYS A 237 4.70 11.20 24.48
CA LYS A 237 3.33 11.13 25.06
C LYS A 237 2.97 9.75 25.65
N GLY A 238 3.47 9.42 26.83
CA GLY A 238 2.70 8.54 27.72
C GLY A 238 3.41 7.37 28.41
N LEU A 239 4.73 7.36 28.53
CA LEU A 239 5.38 6.48 29.51
C LEU A 239 4.88 6.77 30.95
N ASP A 240 4.53 8.03 31.24
CA ASP A 240 3.93 8.47 32.51
C ASP A 240 2.46 8.00 32.72
N ASN A 241 1.85 7.36 31.72
CA ASN A 241 0.48 6.82 31.79
C ASN A 241 0.42 5.29 31.83
N LEU A 242 1.57 4.60 31.78
CA LEU A 242 1.61 3.14 31.82
C LEU A 242 1.00 2.62 33.13
N ASP A 243 1.29 3.30 34.25
CA ASP A 243 0.79 3.00 35.59
C ASP A 243 -0.77 3.04 35.69
N LYS A 244 -1.43 3.86 34.86
CA LYS A 244 -2.89 3.98 34.84
C LYS A 244 -3.58 2.97 33.93
N THR A 245 -2.83 2.32 33.04
CA THR A 245 -3.39 1.46 31.98
C THR A 245 -3.19 -0.03 32.29
N VAL A 246 -2.15 -0.39 33.03
CA VAL A 246 -1.86 -1.79 33.45
C VAL A 246 -2.88 -2.31 34.47
N THR A 247 -3.62 -1.44 35.16
CA THR A 247 -4.67 -1.82 36.12
C THR A 247 -6.00 -2.24 35.49
N ARG A 248 -6.14 -2.14 34.16
CA ARG A 248 -7.31 -2.66 33.43
C ARG A 248 -6.96 -3.98 32.75
N ALA A 249 -7.45 -5.08 33.30
CA ALA A 249 -7.43 -6.36 32.62
C ALA A 249 -8.13 -6.23 31.24
N PRO A 250 -7.57 -6.79 30.15
CA PRO A 250 -8.23 -6.75 28.86
C PRO A 250 -9.53 -7.58 28.92
N GLU A 251 -10.68 -6.91 28.80
CA GLU A 251 -12.02 -7.52 28.82
C GLU A 251 -12.30 -8.40 27.57
N ASN A 252 -11.45 -8.32 26.54
CA ASN A 252 -11.65 -9.00 25.25
C ASN A 252 -10.61 -10.10 24.98
N VAL A 253 -10.39 -11.00 25.95
CA VAL A 253 -9.83 -12.31 25.61
C VAL A 253 -10.99 -13.17 25.15
N GLN A 254 -11.14 -13.34 23.83
CA GLN A 254 -11.90 -14.45 23.29
C GLN A 254 -11.24 -15.71 23.83
N ARG A 255 -11.80 -16.25 24.92
CA ARG A 255 -11.39 -17.54 25.47
C ARG A 255 -11.79 -18.55 24.42
N VAL A 256 -10.81 -19.19 23.79
CA VAL A 256 -11.07 -20.36 22.97
C VAL A 256 -11.84 -21.32 23.88
N ASN A 257 -13.07 -21.64 23.50
CA ASN A 257 -13.91 -22.51 24.30
C ASN A 257 -13.36 -23.94 24.17
N GLN A 258 -13.31 -24.70 25.26
CA GLN A 258 -12.81 -26.08 25.24
C GLN A 258 -13.60 -26.94 24.24
N ASP A 259 -14.89 -26.63 24.04
CA ASP A 259 -15.74 -27.25 23.02
C ASP A 259 -15.23 -27.05 21.57
N GLU A 260 -14.56 -25.93 21.29
CA GLU A 260 -13.96 -25.67 19.96
C GLU A 260 -12.65 -26.45 19.77
N VAL A 261 -11.90 -26.69 20.86
CA VAL A 261 -10.68 -27.52 20.83
C VAL A 261 -11.06 -28.99 20.63
N ASP A 262 -12.09 -29.46 21.33
CA ASP A 262 -12.58 -30.83 21.22
C ASP A 262 -13.21 -31.12 19.84
N GLN A 263 -13.72 -30.09 19.15
CA GLN A 263 -14.14 -30.19 17.74
C GLN A 263 -13.00 -30.33 16.74
N ILE A 264 -11.82 -29.79 17.06
CA ILE A 264 -10.62 -29.86 16.19
C ILE A 264 -9.88 -31.18 16.37
N PHE A 265 -10.04 -31.85 17.52
CA PHE A 265 -9.41 -33.13 17.83
C PHE A 265 -10.46 -34.22 18.06
N SER A 266 -11.46 -34.29 17.18
CA SER A 266 -12.48 -35.34 17.27
C SER A 266 -11.82 -36.71 17.28
N GLN A 267 -12.28 -37.60 18.16
CA GLN A 267 -11.70 -38.93 18.36
C GLN A 267 -11.61 -39.73 17.04
N ASP A 268 -12.54 -39.48 16.11
CA ASP A 268 -12.60 -40.07 14.78
C ASP A 268 -11.39 -39.68 13.89
N GLU A 269 -10.84 -38.46 14.02
CA GLU A 269 -9.65 -38.00 13.29
C GLU A 269 -8.35 -38.51 13.90
N ILE A 270 -8.32 -38.72 15.23
CA ILE A 270 -7.20 -39.35 15.93
C ILE A 270 -7.12 -40.82 15.57
N ASP A 271 -8.25 -41.53 15.55
CA ASP A 271 -8.31 -42.95 15.21
C ASP A 271 -7.92 -43.19 13.74
N ALA A 272 -8.27 -42.27 12.82
CA ALA A 272 -7.86 -42.30 11.42
C ALA A 272 -6.35 -42.06 11.17
N LEU A 273 -5.61 -41.60 12.17
CA LEU A 273 -4.17 -41.36 12.11
C LEU A 273 -3.33 -42.59 12.52
N PHE A 274 -3.97 -43.58 13.14
CA PHE A 274 -3.34 -44.80 13.65
C PHE A 274 -3.84 -46.10 13.00
N ASP A 275 -4.76 -46.02 12.04
CA ASP A 275 -5.15 -47.08 11.09
C ASP A 275 -4.43 -46.94 9.73
#